data_AF-A0A7W3IQ86-F1
#
_entry.id   AF-A0A7W3IQ86-F1
#
_cell.length_a   1.000
_cell.length_b   1.000
_cell.length_c   1.000
_cell.angle_alpha   90.00
_cell.angle_beta   90.00
_cell.angle_gamma   90.00
#
_symmetry.space_group_name_H-M   'P 1'
#
loop_
_entity.id
_entity.type
_entity.pdbx_description
1 polymer ?
#
loop_
_entity_poly.entity_id
_entity_poly.type
_entity_poly.pdbx_seq_one_letter_code
_entity_poly.pdbx_strand_id
1 'polypeptide(L)'
;MRRVTTLGAALVLLAAAGCAAVCLRLGWLPCRGQMLIGTPWGHDGEYTDACLRAMNRGPAIYFPPVPAEQSDTELAAAAGAFALAGLAWIVVALGLPLSRTARAVVASAASPTVLMAVLTAVGWLNGVDVGRVSLVPGLLSEVALLVGAVVACCAVSRTRDRLALLALSWGCGAFGAGHLLGEYLVLGSINQDNWDWPPGSGVLMVASLVIGVLGALLGVTGSRRPRPGRQRTERTSRSAASRIIRVSPGQSRS
;
A
#
# COMPACT_ATOMS: atom_id res chain seq x y z
N MET A 1 8.22 12.78 -7.21
CA MET A 1 6.85 12.32 -7.51
C MET A 1 5.88 13.51 -7.44
N ARG A 2 4.81 13.54 -8.24
CA ARG A 2 3.79 14.61 -8.12
C ARG A 2 2.93 14.35 -6.88
N ARG A 3 2.72 15.37 -6.04
CA ARG A 3 1.92 15.25 -4.80
C ARG A 3 0.52 14.68 -5.03
N VAL A 4 -0.12 15.06 -6.14
CA VAL A 4 -1.45 14.57 -6.54
C VAL A 4 -1.44 13.05 -6.74
N THR A 5 -0.39 12.50 -7.34
CA THR A 5 -0.24 11.05 -7.54
C THR A 5 -0.08 10.33 -6.20
N THR A 6 0.81 10.80 -5.33
CA THR A 6 1.04 10.18 -4.02
C THR A 6 -0.23 10.21 -3.17
N LEU A 7 -0.95 11.34 -3.17
CA LEU A 7 -2.23 11.47 -2.48
C LEU A 7 -3.30 10.55 -3.07
N GLY A 8 -3.41 10.51 -4.40
CA GLY A 8 -4.35 9.62 -5.09
C GLY A 8 -4.09 8.15 -4.75
N ALA A 9 -2.83 7.70 -4.83
CA ALA A 9 -2.44 6.34 -4.44
C ALA A 9 -2.75 6.06 -2.97
N ALA A 10 -2.46 7.00 -2.06
CA ALA A 10 -2.77 6.85 -0.64
C ALA A 10 -4.27 6.74 -0.35
N LEU A 11 -5.12 7.49 -1.05
CA LEU A 11 -6.57 7.42 -0.90
C LEU A 11 -7.12 6.09 -1.41
N VAL A 12 -6.63 5.61 -2.56
CA VAL A 12 -7.03 4.30 -3.09
C VAL A 12 -6.57 3.18 -2.15
N LEU A 13 -5.35 3.26 -1.61
CA LEU A 13 -4.85 2.29 -0.63
C LEU A 13 -5.63 2.34 0.70
N LEU A 14 -6.08 3.52 1.12
CA LEU A 14 -6.96 3.67 2.29
C LEU A 14 -8.32 2.99 2.06
N ALA A 15 -8.88 3.11 0.85
CA ALA A 15 -10.09 2.38 0.49
C ALA A 15 -9.85 0.86 0.52
N ALA A 16 -8.70 0.39 0.03
CA ALA A 16 -8.30 -1.02 0.14
C ALA A 16 -8.22 -1.48 1.60
N ALA A 17 -7.63 -0.67 2.48
CA ALA A 17 -7.58 -0.93 3.93
C ALA A 17 -8.98 -1.02 4.55
N GLY A 18 -9.91 -0.14 4.14
CA GLY A 18 -11.30 -0.19 4.56
C GLY A 18 -11.99 -1.49 4.14
N CYS A 19 -11.83 -1.90 2.88
CA CYS A 19 -12.36 -3.18 2.38
C CYS A 19 -11.77 -4.37 3.15
N ALA A 20 -10.45 -4.40 3.36
CA ALA A 20 -9.79 -5.46 4.13
C ALA A 20 -10.30 -5.51 5.58
N ALA A 21 -10.47 -4.35 6.24
CA ALA A 21 -11.01 -4.26 7.59
C ALA A 21 -12.46 -4.73 7.69
N VAL A 22 -13.30 -4.43 6.69
CA VAL A 22 -14.68 -4.94 6.62
C VAL A 22 -14.67 -6.45 6.46
N CYS A 23 -13.89 -6.99 5.52
CA CYS A 23 -13.75 -8.43 5.32
C CYS A 23 -13.31 -9.13 6.62
N LEU A 24 -12.25 -8.62 7.25
CA LEU A 24 -11.72 -9.13 8.52
C LEU A 24 -12.77 -9.11 9.65
N ARG A 25 -13.51 -8.02 9.78
CA ARG A 25 -14.57 -7.88 10.77
C ARG A 25 -15.68 -8.92 10.56
N LEU A 26 -16.07 -9.17 9.32
CA LEU A 26 -17.10 -10.15 8.99
C LEU A 26 -16.60 -11.58 9.24
N GLY A 27 -15.39 -11.89 8.79
CA GLY A 27 -14.75 -13.20 8.98
C GLY A 27 -14.65 -13.61 10.44
N TRP A 28 -14.30 -12.66 11.32
CA TRP A 28 -14.14 -12.92 12.74
C TRP A 28 -15.33 -12.54 13.63
N LEU A 29 -16.46 -12.13 13.04
CA LEU A 29 -17.67 -11.83 13.82
C LEU A 29 -18.08 -12.98 14.76
N PRO A 30 -17.97 -14.28 14.38
CA PRO A 30 -18.27 -15.41 15.26
C PRO A 30 -17.37 -15.51 16.49
N CYS A 31 -16.15 -14.97 16.44
CA CYS A 31 -15.17 -15.00 17.53
C CYS A 31 -15.22 -13.76 18.43
N ARG A 32 -16.27 -12.94 18.32
CA ARG A 32 -16.42 -11.72 19.12
C ARG A 32 -16.39 -12.04 20.62
N GLY A 33 -15.45 -11.44 21.34
CA GLY A 33 -15.25 -11.68 22.77
C GLY A 33 -14.38 -12.89 23.11
N GLN A 34 -14.00 -13.70 22.11
CA GLN A 34 -13.15 -14.88 22.25
C GLN A 34 -11.76 -14.70 21.60
N MET A 35 -11.49 -13.54 20.99
CA MET A 35 -10.24 -13.28 20.25
C MET A 35 -8.95 -13.34 21.07
N LEU A 36 -9.05 -13.19 22.40
CA LEU A 36 -7.89 -13.19 23.28
C LEU A 36 -7.67 -14.55 23.96
N ILE A 37 -8.59 -15.50 23.82
CA ILE A 37 -8.41 -16.87 24.34
C ILE A 37 -7.12 -17.45 23.73
N GLY A 38 -6.35 -18.17 24.55
CA GLY A 38 -5.07 -18.75 24.13
C GLY A 38 -3.90 -17.77 24.08
N THR A 39 -4.12 -16.46 24.32
CA THR A 39 -3.06 -15.45 24.36
C THR A 39 -2.58 -15.14 25.79
N PRO A 40 -1.38 -14.57 26.01
CA PRO A 40 -0.90 -14.17 27.34
C PRO A 40 -1.77 -13.13 28.04
N TRP A 41 -2.66 -12.47 27.29
CA TRP A 41 -3.58 -11.44 27.78
C TRP A 41 -5.02 -11.96 27.89
N GLY A 42 -5.26 -13.21 27.52
CA GLY A 42 -6.56 -13.87 27.59
C GLY A 42 -6.86 -14.47 28.96
N HIS A 43 -8.14 -14.73 29.18
CA HIS A 43 -8.58 -15.63 30.24
C HIS A 43 -8.81 -17.02 29.66
N ASP A 44 -8.68 -18.04 30.50
CA ASP A 44 -9.04 -19.41 30.14
C ASP A 44 -10.53 -19.45 29.74
N GLY A 45 -10.83 -20.15 28.64
CA GLY A 45 -12.19 -20.25 28.12
C GLY A 45 -12.27 -21.19 26.91
N GLU A 46 -13.48 -21.60 26.58
CA GLU A 46 -13.76 -22.45 25.43
C GLU A 46 -14.27 -21.60 24.26
N TYR A 47 -13.82 -21.91 23.04
CA TYR A 47 -14.36 -21.32 21.83
C TYR A 47 -15.76 -21.86 21.54
N THR A 48 -16.64 -21.00 21.03
CA THR A 48 -17.92 -21.47 20.49
C THR A 48 -17.69 -22.26 19.19
N ASP A 49 -18.59 -23.20 18.86
CA ASP A 49 -18.55 -23.92 17.57
C ASP A 49 -18.50 -22.97 16.36
N ALA A 50 -19.15 -21.83 16.46
CA ALA A 50 -19.15 -20.82 15.41
C ALA A 50 -17.76 -20.16 15.24
N CYS A 51 -17.06 -19.90 16.34
CA CYS A 51 -15.69 -19.41 16.29
C CYS A 51 -14.71 -20.48 15.79
N LEU A 52 -14.85 -21.73 16.24
CA LEU A 52 -14.03 -22.84 15.74
C LEU A 52 -14.17 -23.02 14.22
N ARG A 53 -15.39 -22.94 13.68
CA ARG A 53 -15.60 -22.95 12.22
C ARG A 53 -14.93 -21.75 11.54
N ALA A 54 -14.98 -20.56 12.15
CA ALA A 54 -14.30 -19.38 11.62
C ALA A 54 -12.76 -19.53 11.60
N MET A 55 -12.19 -20.16 12.63
CA MET A 55 -10.76 -20.44 12.74
C MET A 55 -10.28 -21.48 11.74
N ASN A 56 -11.10 -22.49 11.42
CA ASN A 56 -10.76 -23.48 10.38
C ASN A 56 -10.76 -22.86 8.97
N ARG A 57 -11.73 -21.98 8.67
CA ARG A 57 -11.86 -21.38 7.33
C ARG A 57 -10.95 -20.17 7.08
N GLY A 58 -10.68 -19.37 8.11
CA GLY A 58 -10.03 -18.06 7.98
C GLY A 58 -10.87 -16.99 7.24
N PRO A 59 -10.48 -15.70 7.28
CA PRO A 59 -11.20 -14.67 6.55
C PRO A 59 -10.87 -14.71 5.05
N ALA A 60 -11.81 -14.29 4.20
CA ALA A 60 -11.68 -14.38 2.73
C ALA A 60 -10.50 -13.60 2.10
N ILE A 61 -9.83 -12.74 2.87
CA ILE A 61 -8.60 -12.04 2.47
C ILE A 61 -7.35 -12.93 2.49
N TYR A 62 -7.41 -14.10 3.13
CA TYR A 62 -6.34 -15.10 3.07
C TYR A 62 -6.50 -16.01 1.88
N PHE A 63 -5.37 -16.58 1.45
CA PHE A 63 -5.33 -17.56 0.40
C PHE A 63 -4.94 -18.91 0.97
N PRO A 64 -5.70 -19.97 0.65
CA PRO A 64 -6.88 -19.97 -0.23
C PRO A 64 -8.18 -19.46 0.41
N PRO A 65 -8.96 -18.54 -0.21
CA PRO A 65 -10.32 -18.31 0.25
C PRO A 65 -11.16 -19.53 -0.12
N VAL A 66 -12.06 -19.95 0.77
CA VAL A 66 -13.02 -21.04 0.52
C VAL A 66 -14.39 -20.41 0.28
N PRO A 67 -14.76 -20.03 -0.97
CA PRO A 67 -15.90 -19.13 -1.19
C PRO A 67 -17.23 -19.67 -0.67
N ALA A 68 -17.41 -20.99 -0.69
CA ALA A 68 -18.61 -21.67 -0.20
C ALA A 68 -18.89 -21.44 1.30
N GLU A 69 -17.87 -21.08 2.09
CA GLU A 69 -17.98 -20.89 3.54
C GLU A 69 -17.96 -19.40 3.94
N GLN A 70 -18.03 -18.50 2.97
CA GLN A 70 -17.83 -17.07 3.14
C GLN A 70 -19.10 -16.34 2.73
N SER A 71 -19.42 -15.23 3.40
CA SER A 71 -20.57 -14.41 2.98
C SER A 71 -20.25 -13.64 1.70
N ASP A 72 -21.25 -13.34 0.88
CA ASP A 72 -21.10 -12.51 -0.33
C ASP A 72 -20.43 -11.16 -0.05
N THR A 73 -20.78 -10.55 1.09
CA THR A 73 -20.20 -9.27 1.50
C THR A 73 -18.73 -9.41 1.89
N GLU A 74 -18.35 -10.52 2.52
CA GLU A 74 -16.96 -10.81 2.88
C GLU A 74 -16.10 -11.02 1.63
N LEU A 75 -16.60 -11.79 0.65
CA LEU A 75 -15.92 -12.03 -0.64
C LEU A 75 -15.81 -10.77 -1.49
N ALA A 76 -16.87 -9.97 -1.58
CA ALA A 76 -16.85 -8.70 -2.29
C ALA A 76 -15.87 -7.71 -1.66
N ALA A 77 -15.80 -7.67 -0.32
CA ALA A 77 -14.83 -6.85 0.40
C ALA A 77 -13.39 -7.32 0.16
N ALA A 78 -13.13 -8.63 0.14
CA ALA A 78 -11.81 -9.18 -0.18
C ALA A 78 -11.39 -8.82 -1.61
N ALA A 79 -12.23 -9.11 -2.62
CA ALA A 79 -11.98 -8.77 -4.01
C ALA A 79 -11.74 -7.26 -4.20
N GLY A 80 -12.53 -6.42 -3.54
CA GLY A 80 -12.35 -4.98 -3.52
C GLY A 80 -11.01 -4.55 -2.92
N ALA A 81 -10.59 -5.17 -1.82
CA ALA A 81 -9.30 -4.88 -1.18
C ALA A 81 -8.13 -5.16 -2.13
N PHE A 82 -8.11 -6.33 -2.78
CA PHE A 82 -7.09 -6.69 -3.76
C PHE A 82 -7.07 -5.74 -4.97
N ALA A 83 -8.25 -5.49 -5.57
CA ALA A 83 -8.37 -4.64 -6.74
C ALA A 83 -7.88 -3.21 -6.45
N LEU A 84 -8.28 -2.65 -5.30
CA LEU A 84 -7.89 -1.30 -4.90
C LEU A 84 -6.40 -1.21 -4.57
N ALA A 85 -5.80 -2.21 -3.92
CA ALA A 85 -4.36 -2.21 -3.68
C ALA A 85 -3.55 -2.29 -4.99
N GLY A 86 -3.97 -3.14 -5.93
CA GLY A 86 -3.39 -3.18 -7.27
C GLY A 86 -3.53 -1.83 -7.99
N LEU A 87 -4.70 -1.20 -7.93
CA LEU A 87 -4.96 0.11 -8.53
C LEU A 87 -4.11 1.21 -7.89
N ALA A 88 -3.93 1.20 -6.56
CA ALA A 88 -3.08 2.16 -5.87
C ALA A 88 -1.64 2.13 -6.41
N TRP A 89 -1.10 0.94 -6.68
CA TRP A 89 0.21 0.78 -7.29
C TRP A 89 0.26 1.26 -8.76
N ILE A 90 -0.78 0.99 -9.55
CA ILE A 90 -0.90 1.50 -10.93
C ILE A 90 -0.87 3.03 -10.93
N VAL A 91 -1.59 3.68 -10.01
CA VAL A 91 -1.56 5.15 -9.86
C VAL A 91 -0.14 5.65 -9.62
N VAL A 92 0.64 4.98 -8.75
CA VAL A 92 2.06 5.30 -8.54
C VAL A 92 2.85 5.19 -9.83
N ALA A 93 2.75 4.06 -10.54
CA ALA A 93 3.47 3.81 -11.79
C ALA A 93 3.22 4.90 -12.84
N LEU A 94 1.96 5.33 -12.98
CA LEU A 94 1.54 6.35 -13.94
C LEU A 94 2.06 7.76 -13.59
N GLY A 95 2.21 8.09 -12.31
CA GLY A 95 2.67 9.43 -11.89
C GLY A 95 4.18 9.58 -11.71
N LEU A 96 4.96 8.52 -11.96
CA LEU A 96 6.43 8.58 -11.94
C LEU A 96 7.01 9.02 -13.29
N PRO A 97 8.12 9.78 -13.29
CA PRO A 97 8.81 10.24 -14.50
C PRO A 97 9.66 9.12 -15.14
N LEU A 98 9.01 8.03 -15.54
CA LEU A 98 9.64 6.83 -16.11
C LEU A 98 9.60 6.81 -17.64
N SER A 99 10.54 6.08 -18.26
CA SER A 99 10.42 5.65 -19.66
C SER A 99 9.23 4.70 -19.82
N ARG A 100 8.74 4.48 -21.06
CA ARG A 100 7.59 3.59 -21.31
C ARG A 100 7.85 2.17 -20.81
N THR A 101 9.03 1.63 -21.07
CA THR A 101 9.44 0.29 -20.62
C THR A 101 9.51 0.19 -19.10
N ALA A 102 10.18 1.15 -18.43
CA ALA A 102 10.27 1.12 -16.97
C ALA A 102 8.90 1.30 -16.31
N ARG A 103 8.02 2.13 -16.90
CA ARG A 103 6.63 2.27 -16.44
C ARG A 103 5.85 0.96 -16.56
N ALA A 104 6.01 0.23 -17.66
CA ALA A 104 5.37 -1.06 -17.85
C ALA A 104 5.82 -2.07 -16.78
N VAL A 105 7.13 -2.14 -16.50
CA VAL A 105 7.68 -3.00 -15.43
C VAL A 105 7.14 -2.64 -14.06
N VAL A 106 7.10 -1.35 -13.73
CA VAL A 106 6.54 -0.89 -12.45
C VAL A 106 5.04 -1.21 -12.40
N ALA A 107 4.27 -0.90 -13.44
CA ALA A 107 2.83 -1.17 -13.47
C ALA A 107 2.51 -2.68 -13.41
N SER A 108 3.31 -3.53 -14.05
CA SER A 108 3.10 -4.99 -14.05
C SER A 108 3.25 -5.60 -12.66
N ALA A 109 3.91 -4.92 -11.71
CA ALA A 109 3.98 -5.39 -10.34
C ALA A 109 2.61 -5.45 -9.63
N ALA A 110 1.59 -4.76 -10.13
CA ALA A 110 0.22 -4.88 -9.64
C ALA A 110 -0.49 -6.16 -10.13
N SER A 111 0.04 -6.85 -11.15
CA SER A 111 -0.67 -7.95 -11.82
C SER A 111 -1.01 -9.12 -10.89
N PRO A 112 -0.15 -9.55 -9.95
CA PRO A 112 -0.51 -10.66 -9.07
C PRO A 112 -1.65 -10.27 -8.12
N THR A 113 -1.63 -9.06 -7.55
CA THR A 113 -2.72 -8.56 -6.69
C THR A 113 -4.03 -8.37 -7.46
N VAL A 114 -3.98 -7.90 -8.70
CA VAL A 114 -5.17 -7.81 -9.57
C VAL A 114 -5.69 -9.19 -9.94
N LEU A 115 -4.81 -10.14 -10.24
CA LEU A 115 -5.19 -11.53 -10.51
C LEU A 115 -5.88 -12.15 -9.30
N MET A 116 -5.42 -11.85 -8.09
CA MET A 116 -6.10 -12.27 -6.86
C MET A 116 -7.52 -11.72 -6.76
N ALA A 117 -7.71 -10.43 -7.06
CA ALA A 117 -9.06 -9.85 -7.11
C ALA A 117 -9.98 -10.60 -8.08
N VAL A 118 -9.44 -10.95 -9.27
CA VAL A 118 -10.18 -11.70 -10.30
C VAL A 118 -10.48 -13.12 -9.82
N LEU A 119 -9.50 -13.83 -9.25
CA LEU A 119 -9.69 -15.19 -8.76
C LEU A 119 -10.74 -15.23 -7.63
N THR A 120 -10.67 -14.31 -6.67
CA THR A 120 -11.68 -14.18 -5.61
C THR A 120 -13.07 -13.90 -6.19
N ALA A 121 -13.17 -12.99 -7.17
CA ALA A 121 -14.45 -12.68 -7.82
C ALA A 121 -15.00 -13.86 -8.64
N VAL A 122 -14.14 -14.59 -9.36
CA VAL A 122 -14.53 -15.79 -10.13
C VAL A 122 -14.97 -16.90 -9.19
N GLY A 123 -14.22 -17.17 -8.12
CA GLY A 123 -14.57 -18.15 -7.10
C GLY A 123 -15.90 -17.83 -6.42
N TRP A 124 -16.14 -16.55 -6.12
CA TRP A 124 -17.42 -16.06 -5.60
C TRP A 124 -18.58 -16.28 -6.58
N LEU A 125 -18.45 -15.76 -7.81
CA LEU A 125 -19.54 -15.78 -8.79
C LEU A 125 -19.89 -17.18 -9.30
N ASN A 126 -18.95 -18.12 -9.26
CA ASN A 126 -19.12 -19.48 -9.79
C ASN A 126 -19.16 -20.57 -8.72
N GLY A 127 -18.96 -20.23 -7.43
CA GLY A 127 -18.89 -21.20 -6.34
C GLY A 127 -17.73 -22.20 -6.45
N VAL A 128 -16.63 -21.80 -7.09
CA VAL A 128 -15.47 -22.67 -7.35
C VAL A 128 -14.37 -22.40 -6.34
N ASP A 129 -13.76 -23.45 -5.80
CA ASP A 129 -12.56 -23.36 -4.98
C ASP A 129 -11.35 -22.96 -5.87
N VAL A 130 -10.91 -21.72 -5.73
CA VAL A 130 -9.75 -21.14 -6.42
C VAL A 130 -8.46 -21.25 -5.60
N GLY A 131 -8.51 -22.02 -4.52
CA GLY A 131 -7.53 -21.96 -3.46
C GLY A 131 -6.11 -22.32 -3.87
N ARG A 132 -5.97 -23.48 -4.52
CA ARG A 132 -4.66 -23.96 -4.99
C ARG A 132 -4.03 -23.04 -6.05
N VAL A 133 -4.86 -22.38 -6.84
CA VAL A 133 -4.40 -21.45 -7.90
C VAL A 133 -3.96 -20.11 -7.31
N SER A 134 -4.45 -19.74 -6.14
CA SER A 134 -4.18 -18.46 -5.51
C SER A 134 -2.83 -18.38 -4.78
N LEU A 135 -2.20 -19.50 -4.44
CA LEU A 135 -0.89 -19.50 -3.76
C LEU A 135 0.20 -18.82 -4.61
N VAL A 136 0.23 -19.12 -5.91
CA VAL A 136 1.28 -18.62 -6.83
C VAL A 136 1.22 -17.09 -6.99
N PRO A 137 0.06 -16.47 -7.29
CA PRO A 137 -0.06 -15.01 -7.28
C PRO A 137 0.32 -14.38 -5.94
N GLY A 138 0.06 -15.05 -4.81
CA GLY A 138 0.39 -14.56 -3.48
C GLY A 138 1.91 -14.43 -3.29
N LEU A 139 2.67 -15.46 -3.69
CA LEU A 139 4.13 -15.43 -3.69
C LEU A 139 4.69 -14.41 -4.69
N LEU A 140 4.11 -14.35 -5.89
CA LEU A 140 4.56 -13.43 -6.93
C LEU A 140 4.31 -11.97 -6.58
N SER A 141 3.28 -11.66 -5.79
CA SER A 141 2.92 -10.28 -5.45
C SER A 141 4.06 -9.54 -4.75
N GLU A 142 4.74 -10.17 -3.78
CA GLU A 142 5.83 -9.53 -3.03
C GLU A 142 7.07 -9.34 -3.89
N VAL A 143 7.44 -10.37 -4.66
CA VAL A 143 8.60 -10.30 -5.55
C VAL A 143 8.37 -9.24 -6.63
N ALA A 144 7.18 -9.22 -7.23
CA ALA A 144 6.83 -8.25 -8.25
C ALA A 144 6.81 -6.82 -7.69
N LEU A 145 6.21 -6.60 -6.52
CA LEU A 145 6.20 -5.30 -5.85
C LEU A 145 7.58 -4.85 -5.39
N LEU A 146 8.44 -5.76 -4.93
CA LEU A 146 9.83 -5.44 -4.57
C LEU A 146 10.60 -4.97 -5.82
N VAL A 147 10.52 -5.71 -6.92
CA VAL A 147 11.15 -5.33 -8.19
C VAL A 147 10.60 -3.99 -8.69
N GLY A 148 9.28 -3.82 -8.68
CA GLY A 148 8.62 -2.57 -9.05
C GLY A 148 9.06 -1.39 -8.17
N ALA A 149 9.18 -1.60 -6.87
CA ALA A 149 9.61 -0.58 -5.91
C ALA A 149 11.06 -0.17 -6.11
N VAL A 150 11.96 -1.12 -6.38
CA VAL A 150 13.37 -0.84 -6.70
C VAL A 150 13.46 0.03 -7.95
N VAL A 151 12.77 -0.34 -9.03
CA VAL A 151 12.75 0.43 -10.28
C VAL A 151 12.14 1.82 -10.06
N ALA A 152 11.04 1.91 -9.31
CA ALA A 152 10.40 3.17 -8.96
C ALA A 152 11.31 4.09 -8.12
N CYS A 153 12.06 3.54 -7.18
CA CYS A 153 12.99 4.29 -6.33
C CYS A 153 14.16 4.87 -7.12
N CYS A 154 14.64 4.18 -8.16
CA CYS A 154 15.65 4.70 -9.08
C CYS A 154 15.18 5.96 -9.83
N ALA A 155 13.88 6.14 -10.03
CA ALA A 155 13.29 7.27 -10.72
C ALA A 155 13.09 8.53 -9.85
N VAL A 156 13.38 8.44 -8.55
CA VAL A 156 13.26 9.56 -7.61
C VAL A 156 14.58 9.81 -6.89
N SER A 157 14.97 11.09 -6.82
CA SER A 157 16.23 11.51 -6.19
C SER A 157 16.08 11.84 -4.71
N ARG A 158 14.89 12.23 -4.27
CA ARG A 158 14.64 12.63 -2.88
C ARG A 158 14.40 11.42 -2.00
N THR A 159 15.15 11.32 -0.90
CA THR A 159 14.97 10.26 0.11
C THR A 159 13.53 10.15 0.61
N ARG A 160 12.83 11.28 0.79
CA ARG A 160 11.41 11.27 1.21
C ARG A 160 10.48 10.62 0.18
N ASP A 161 10.69 10.90 -1.10
CA ASP A 161 9.90 10.28 -2.17
C ASP A 161 10.18 8.76 -2.23
N ARG A 162 11.43 8.34 -1.97
CA ARG A 162 11.80 6.91 -1.86
C ARG A 162 11.11 6.25 -0.67
N LEU A 163 11.15 6.88 0.52
CA LEU A 163 10.46 6.34 1.70
C LEU A 163 8.95 6.24 1.49
N ALA A 164 8.33 7.23 0.85
CA ALA A 164 6.91 7.17 0.49
C ALA A 164 6.61 6.04 -0.51
N LEU A 165 7.48 5.79 -1.49
CA LEU A 165 7.36 4.66 -2.41
C LEU A 165 7.49 3.31 -1.69
N LEU A 166 8.48 3.19 -0.80
CA LEU A 166 8.71 1.97 -0.03
C LEU A 166 7.53 1.68 0.91
N ALA A 167 6.96 2.71 1.54
CA ALA A 167 5.76 2.55 2.35
C ALA A 167 4.55 2.15 1.50
N LEU A 168 4.35 2.76 0.33
CA LEU A 168 3.28 2.39 -0.59
C LEU A 168 3.45 0.95 -1.11
N SER A 169 4.67 0.54 -1.46
CA SER A 169 4.93 -0.84 -1.90
C SER A 169 4.71 -1.84 -0.76
N TRP A 170 5.10 -1.50 0.47
CA TRP A 170 4.82 -2.30 1.65
C TRP A 170 3.32 -2.51 1.82
N GLY A 171 2.53 -1.43 1.81
CA GLY A 171 1.08 -1.53 1.91
C GLY A 171 0.45 -2.31 0.77
N CYS A 172 0.82 -2.04 -0.49
CA CYS A 172 0.29 -2.79 -1.64
C CYS A 172 0.67 -4.28 -1.61
N GLY A 173 1.78 -4.62 -0.96
CA GLY A 173 2.29 -5.98 -0.78
C GLY A 173 1.73 -6.72 0.42
N ALA A 174 0.84 -6.11 1.20
CA ALA A 174 0.32 -6.69 2.44
C ALA A 174 -0.46 -8.00 2.22
N PHE A 175 -0.92 -8.26 0.99
CA PHE A 175 -1.60 -9.50 0.60
C PHE A 175 -0.65 -10.62 0.17
N GLY A 176 0.66 -10.37 0.22
CA GLY A 176 1.68 -11.30 -0.21
C GLY A 176 1.94 -12.42 0.79
N ALA A 177 2.43 -13.55 0.28
CA ALA A 177 2.62 -14.76 1.09
C ALA A 177 3.58 -14.55 2.29
N GLY A 178 4.62 -13.72 2.15
CA GLY A 178 5.52 -13.37 3.24
C GLY A 178 4.85 -12.57 4.36
N HIS A 179 3.97 -11.61 4.04
CA HIS A 179 3.16 -10.91 5.03
C HIS A 179 2.21 -11.87 5.76
N LEU A 180 1.55 -12.76 5.02
CA LEU A 180 0.65 -13.76 5.62
C LEU A 180 1.42 -14.74 6.51
N LEU A 181 2.59 -15.21 6.07
CA LEU A 181 3.47 -16.06 6.88
C LEU A 181 3.98 -15.33 8.12
N GLY A 182 4.41 -14.08 7.98
CA GLY A 182 4.86 -13.26 9.10
C GLY A 182 3.74 -13.06 10.12
N GLU A 183 2.52 -12.80 9.66
CA GLU A 183 1.35 -12.69 10.53
C GLU A 183 1.03 -14.02 11.23
N TYR A 184 1.04 -15.13 10.50
CA TYR A 184 0.84 -16.46 11.06
C TYR A 184 1.88 -16.78 12.15
N LEU A 185 3.16 -16.46 11.92
CA LEU A 185 4.22 -16.67 12.90
C LEU A 185 4.05 -15.77 14.14
N VAL A 186 3.68 -14.50 13.95
CA VAL A 186 3.46 -13.58 15.07
C VAL A 186 2.26 -14.03 15.90
N LEU A 187 1.13 -14.30 15.27
CA LEU A 187 -0.09 -14.71 15.97
C LEU A 187 0.06 -16.10 16.58
N GLY A 188 0.71 -17.06 15.90
CA GLY A 188 1.00 -18.38 16.45
C GLY A 188 2.04 -18.36 17.58
N SER A 189 2.91 -17.36 17.66
CA SER A 189 3.81 -17.19 18.81
C SER A 189 3.11 -16.68 20.06
N ILE A 190 1.97 -16.03 19.88
CA ILE A 190 1.18 -15.41 20.94
C ILE A 190 0.00 -16.31 21.31
N ASN A 191 -0.58 -17.06 20.37
CA ASN A 191 -1.71 -17.95 20.64
C ASN A 191 -1.23 -19.39 20.79
N GLN A 192 -1.48 -20.00 21.97
CA GLN A 192 -1.12 -21.39 22.25
C GLN A 192 -2.05 -22.42 21.60
N ASP A 193 -3.19 -21.98 21.05
CA ASP A 193 -4.15 -22.84 20.39
C ASP A 193 -3.74 -23.08 18.92
N ASN A 194 -3.52 -24.34 18.56
CA ASN A 194 -2.89 -24.77 17.30
C ASN A 194 -3.85 -24.91 16.11
N TRP A 195 -4.82 -24.01 15.98
CA TRP A 195 -5.78 -24.01 14.87
C TRP A 195 -5.18 -23.44 13.58
N ASP A 196 -5.80 -23.76 12.44
CA ASP A 196 -5.33 -23.34 11.10
C ASP A 196 -5.19 -21.81 10.98
N TRP A 197 -6.11 -21.04 11.61
CA TRP A 197 -6.01 -19.59 11.73
C TRP A 197 -6.35 -19.11 13.15
N PRO A 198 -5.38 -18.51 13.87
CA PRO A 198 -5.65 -17.85 15.13
C PRO A 198 -6.69 -16.72 14.98
N PRO A 199 -7.60 -16.52 15.95
CA PRO A 199 -8.54 -15.41 15.94
C PRO A 199 -7.84 -14.07 15.76
N GLY A 200 -8.39 -13.23 14.87
CA GLY A 200 -7.80 -11.93 14.55
C GLY A 200 -6.69 -11.98 13.49
N SER A 201 -6.41 -13.13 12.87
CA SER A 201 -5.54 -13.16 11.67
C SER A 201 -6.09 -12.22 10.61
N GLY A 202 -5.26 -11.28 10.17
CA GLY A 202 -5.47 -10.27 9.13
C GLY A 202 -5.34 -8.84 9.68
N VAL A 203 -5.25 -8.68 11.00
CA VAL A 203 -5.04 -7.38 11.65
C VAL A 203 -3.70 -6.76 11.24
N LEU A 204 -2.62 -7.56 11.13
CA LEU A 204 -1.30 -7.05 10.75
C LEU A 204 -1.24 -6.67 9.27
N MET A 205 -1.98 -7.37 8.41
CA MET A 205 -2.18 -6.95 7.03
C MET A 205 -2.91 -5.60 6.94
N VAL A 206 -4.02 -5.42 7.68
CA VAL A 206 -4.73 -4.12 7.72
C VAL A 206 -3.79 -3.02 8.25
N ALA A 207 -3.00 -3.31 9.29
CA ALA A 207 -2.01 -2.39 9.81
C ALA A 207 -0.95 -2.03 8.75
N SER A 208 -0.48 -3.01 7.97
CA SER A 208 0.48 -2.79 6.87
C SER A 208 -0.08 -1.87 5.78
N LEU A 209 -1.35 -2.03 5.41
CA LEU A 209 -2.04 -1.11 4.49
C LEU A 209 -2.08 0.32 5.06
N VAL A 210 -2.47 0.47 6.33
CA VAL A 210 -2.54 1.77 7.01
C VAL A 210 -1.15 2.43 7.14
N ILE A 211 -0.11 1.67 7.47
CA ILE A 211 1.27 2.15 7.50
C ILE A 211 1.69 2.67 6.12
N GLY A 212 1.31 1.96 5.05
CA GLY A 212 1.56 2.41 3.68
C GLY A 212 0.89 3.76 3.36
N VAL A 213 -0.37 3.93 3.78
CA VAL A 213 -1.09 5.22 3.66
C VAL A 213 -0.38 6.32 4.43
N LEU A 214 -0.04 6.10 5.70
CA LEU A 214 0.61 7.10 6.55
C LEU A 214 1.98 7.49 6.00
N GLY A 215 2.79 6.52 5.56
CA GLY A 215 4.09 6.79 4.94
C GLY A 215 3.98 7.62 3.66
N ALA A 216 2.97 7.35 2.83
CA ALA A 216 2.67 8.15 1.64
C ALA A 216 2.32 9.60 1.99
N LEU A 217 1.47 9.80 3.00
CA LEU A 217 1.03 11.13 3.45
C LEU A 217 2.18 11.95 4.04
N LEU A 218 3.09 11.33 4.80
CA LEU A 218 4.30 11.98 5.31
C LEU A 218 5.22 12.47 4.18
N GLY A 219 5.27 11.75 3.05
CA GLY A 219 5.96 12.17 1.83
C GLY A 219 5.39 13.45 1.21
N VAL A 220 4.06 13.66 1.33
CA VAL A 220 3.35 14.82 0.78
C VAL A 220 3.55 16.09 1.62
N THR A 221 3.47 15.97 2.94
CA THR A 221 3.46 17.13 3.88
C THR A 221 4.84 17.81 4.00
N GLY A 222 5.93 17.06 3.88
CA GLY A 222 7.29 17.58 4.05
C GLY A 222 7.80 18.49 2.90
N SER A 223 7.06 18.64 1.79
CA SER A 223 7.54 19.35 0.59
C SER A 223 7.38 20.88 0.64
N ARG A 224 6.99 21.49 1.78
CA ARG A 224 7.05 22.94 1.96
C ARG A 224 8.46 23.36 2.37
N ARG A 225 9.38 23.52 1.41
CA ARG A 225 10.46 24.50 1.58
C ARG A 225 9.98 25.79 0.93
N PRO A 226 9.72 26.87 1.69
CA PRO A 226 9.70 28.20 1.11
C PRO A 226 11.06 28.37 0.46
N ARG A 227 11.09 28.74 -0.82
CA ARG A 227 12.33 29.07 -1.52
C ARG A 227 12.86 30.36 -0.89
N PRO A 228 13.89 30.34 -0.01
CA PRO A 228 14.37 31.56 0.58
C PRO A 228 15.21 32.25 -0.50
N GLY A 229 14.84 33.48 -0.88
CA GLY A 229 15.82 34.39 -1.46
C GLY A 229 15.96 34.44 -2.97
N ARG A 230 14.86 34.40 -3.75
CA ARG A 230 14.86 35.03 -5.11
C ARG A 230 14.32 36.48 -5.06
N GLN A 231 14.70 37.23 -4.02
CA GLN A 231 14.35 38.65 -3.85
C GLN A 231 15.56 39.56 -3.53
N ARG A 232 16.81 39.07 -3.53
CA ARG A 232 17.96 39.87 -3.07
C ARG A 232 19.17 39.88 -4.00
N THR A 233 18.98 40.08 -5.30
CA THR A 233 20.09 40.51 -6.19
C THR A 233 19.68 41.46 -7.32
N GLU A 234 18.39 41.70 -7.58
CA GLU A 234 17.99 42.73 -8.56
C GLU A 234 18.08 44.16 -8.01
N ARG A 235 18.22 44.34 -6.68
CA ARG A 235 18.34 45.67 -6.07
C ARG A 235 19.77 46.24 -6.09
N THR A 236 20.79 45.45 -6.42
CA THR A 236 22.17 45.94 -6.57
C THR A 236 22.54 46.29 -8.01
N SER A 237 21.83 45.78 -9.02
CA SER A 237 22.10 46.13 -10.42
C SER A 237 21.52 47.48 -10.85
N ARG A 238 20.38 47.92 -10.27
CA ARG A 238 19.82 49.26 -10.55
C ARG A 238 20.59 50.41 -9.88
N SER A 239 21.52 50.14 -8.97
CA SER A 239 22.35 51.19 -8.35
C SER A 239 23.66 51.47 -9.09
N ALA A 240 24.07 50.62 -10.04
CA ALA A 240 25.30 50.82 -10.81
C ALA A 240 25.07 51.52 -12.16
N ALA A 241 23.86 51.43 -12.73
CA ALA A 241 23.54 52.02 -14.03
C ALA A 241 23.20 53.52 -14.00
N SER A 242 23.14 54.15 -12.82
CA SER A 242 22.88 55.61 -12.70
C SER A 242 24.14 56.48 -12.71
N ARG A 243 25.35 55.91 -12.77
CA ARG A 243 26.59 56.69 -12.90
C ARG A 243 26.95 56.91 -14.37
N ILE A 244 26.01 57.55 -15.06
CA ILE A 244 26.19 58.23 -16.34
C ILE A 244 27.15 59.39 -16.08
N ILE A 245 28.45 59.18 -16.32
CA ILE A 245 29.41 60.27 -16.40
C ILE A 245 29.44 60.73 -17.86
N ARG A 246 28.87 61.91 -18.08
CA ARG A 246 29.07 62.75 -19.28
C ARG A 246 30.58 62.89 -19.52
N VAL A 247 31.03 62.56 -20.73
CA VAL A 247 32.27 63.12 -21.29
C VAL A 247 31.90 63.77 -22.61
N SER A 248 32.12 65.07 -22.67
CA SER A 248 31.83 65.99 -23.77
C SER A 248 32.51 65.60 -25.09
N PRO A 249 31.86 65.77 -26.25
CA PRO A 249 32.55 65.86 -27.53
C PRO A 249 33.02 67.31 -27.73
N GLY A 250 34.33 67.52 -27.73
CA GLY A 250 34.92 68.82 -28.02
C GLY A 250 36.32 68.69 -28.63
N GLN A 251 36.50 69.38 -29.76
CA GLN A 251 37.76 69.78 -30.42
C GLN A 251 38.44 68.69 -31.27
N SER A 252 38.44 68.74 -32.62
CA SER A 252 38.83 69.75 -33.63
C SER A 252 40.30 69.66 -34.05
N ARG A 253 40.52 69.77 -35.37
CA ARG A 253 41.77 70.04 -36.11
C ARG A 253 42.68 68.81 -36.25
N SER A 254 43.28 68.51 -37.40
CA SER A 254 43.57 69.28 -38.62
C SER A 254 43.72 68.32 -39.80
#